data_AF-A0A1V9ZM92-F1
#
_entry.id   AF-A0A1V9ZM92-F1
#
_cell.length_a   1.000
_cell.length_b   1.000
_cell.length_c   1.000
_cell.angle_alpha   90.00
_cell.angle_beta   90.00
_cell.angle_gamma   90.00
#
_symmetry.space_group_name_H-M   'P 1'
#
loop_
_entity.id
_entity.type
_entity.pdbx_description
1 polymer ?
#
loop_
_entity_poly.entity_id
_entity_poly.type
_entity_poly.pdbx_seq_one_letter_code
_entity_poly.pdbx_strand_id
1 'polypeptide(L)'
;MAALGPGTATLVCLDVPVGTEFGIDYEAFRTAERFQGVKLLPVGLHFVFYASTGEHDGIRQGFFIDVQAGDVLLRKWSNDTEEILPLQDARDAENLTRAVRGFQLDGNLGAYPQKHCKTWRRLSKYISHSVLQRCGVSLGTTLMPGDPDIMSTDEPGTVAAYFPNTAQTARFTSLKKPTLARSAAEVTQYHLDSSEHLAFLLETHYGNDWKELLGELQLAFVLFLFISSLDALQQWKQLVWLLCSSEAAVATKPELFTSFLALMHAHLDQVGAEFFQDEVAEHNFLQASLASLFEILHDDTLDAKLLAKSRKLQAFLQQKFALRFDVLDTYAFGDDDCAPTVVLPDELPAYVLNDSVLDDAANAAAAANLFRH
;
A
#
# COMPACT_ATOMS: atom_id res chain seq x y z
N MET A 1 3.36 26.25 -30.12
CA MET A 1 2.72 27.05 -29.07
C MET A 1 1.58 26.25 -28.48
N ALA A 2 1.83 25.54 -27.39
CA ALA A 2 0.74 25.05 -26.54
C ALA A 2 0.53 26.15 -25.50
N ALA A 3 -0.59 26.88 -25.58
CA ALA A 3 -1.07 27.61 -24.42
C ALA A 3 -1.13 26.63 -23.23
N LEU A 4 -0.91 27.09 -22.00
CA LEU A 4 -1.34 26.37 -20.80
C LEU A 4 -2.74 25.86 -21.11
N GLY A 5 -2.90 24.54 -21.27
CA GLY A 5 -4.18 23.98 -21.67
C GLY A 5 -5.21 24.42 -20.63
N PRO A 6 -6.43 24.83 -21.01
CA PRO A 6 -7.47 25.11 -20.03
C PRO A 6 -7.65 23.84 -19.19
N GLY A 7 -7.20 23.87 -17.93
CA GLY A 7 -7.22 22.70 -17.04
C GLY A 7 -5.87 22.12 -16.60
N THR A 8 -4.74 22.84 -16.70
CA THR A 8 -3.45 22.33 -16.21
C THR A 8 -2.76 23.27 -15.21
N ALA A 9 -1.89 22.72 -14.36
CA ALA A 9 -1.02 23.44 -13.43
C ALA A 9 0.45 23.40 -13.86
N THR A 10 1.29 24.19 -13.18
CA THR A 10 2.75 24.22 -13.35
C THR A 10 3.45 24.14 -11.99
N LEU A 11 4.46 23.29 -11.90
CA LEU A 11 5.38 23.21 -10.77
C LEU A 11 6.73 23.76 -11.20
N VAL A 12 7.19 24.82 -10.54
CA VAL A 12 8.54 25.38 -10.72
C VAL A 12 9.42 24.91 -9.58
N CYS A 13 10.59 24.38 -9.91
CA CYS A 13 11.62 23.96 -8.96
C CYS A 13 12.93 24.67 -9.33
N LEU A 14 13.32 25.66 -8.52
CA LEU A 14 14.53 26.45 -8.74
C LEU A 14 15.75 25.80 -8.10
N ASP A 15 16.91 26.05 -8.70
CA ASP A 15 18.23 25.71 -8.19
C ASP A 15 18.43 24.21 -7.90
N VAL A 16 17.63 23.34 -8.53
CA VAL A 16 17.81 21.89 -8.43
C VAL A 16 19.15 21.52 -9.07
N PRO A 17 20.05 20.83 -8.35
CA PRO A 17 21.36 20.46 -8.89
C PRO A 17 21.26 19.67 -10.19
N VAL A 18 22.29 19.77 -11.04
CA VAL A 18 22.36 19.01 -12.29
C VAL A 18 22.64 17.55 -12.00
N GLY A 19 21.90 16.65 -12.64
CA GLY A 19 22.02 15.21 -12.46
C GLY A 19 21.10 14.62 -11.39
N THR A 20 20.42 15.46 -10.59
CA THR A 20 19.42 15.03 -9.58
C THR A 20 18.40 14.13 -10.23
N GLU A 21 18.14 12.98 -9.60
CA GLU A 21 16.99 12.18 -9.98
C GLU A 21 15.74 12.95 -9.56
N PHE A 22 14.92 13.35 -10.51
CA PHE A 22 13.66 14.04 -10.28
C PHE A 22 12.55 13.27 -10.97
N GLY A 23 11.49 12.98 -10.23
CA GLY A 23 10.32 12.28 -10.73
C GLY A 23 9.02 12.97 -10.34
N ILE A 24 8.03 12.79 -11.21
CA ILE A 24 6.65 13.16 -10.92
C ILE A 24 5.74 11.99 -11.31
N ASP A 25 4.96 11.56 -10.32
CA ASP A 25 4.13 10.37 -10.34
C ASP A 25 4.92 9.10 -10.67
N TYR A 26 5.01 8.72 -11.94
CA TYR A 26 5.59 7.44 -12.36
C TYR A 26 6.97 7.58 -13.01
N GLU A 27 7.25 8.71 -13.66
CA GLU A 27 8.45 8.85 -14.49
C GLU A 27 9.50 9.71 -13.77
N ALA A 28 10.69 9.15 -13.66
CA ALA A 28 11.89 9.82 -13.17
C ALA A 28 12.83 10.16 -14.33
N PHE A 29 13.54 11.27 -14.21
CA PHE A 29 14.55 11.72 -15.14
C PHE A 29 15.68 12.40 -14.38
N ARG A 30 16.84 12.54 -15.04
CA ARG A 30 17.94 13.34 -14.49
C ARG A 30 17.80 14.79 -14.91
N THR A 31 17.90 15.70 -13.95
CA THR A 31 17.87 17.14 -14.20
C THR A 31 19.07 17.59 -15.04
N ALA A 32 18.86 18.62 -15.86
CA ALA A 32 19.88 19.24 -16.70
C ALA A 32 20.06 20.72 -16.33
N GLU A 33 21.09 21.39 -16.85
CA GLU A 33 21.44 22.78 -16.51
C GLU A 33 20.29 23.80 -16.58
N ARG A 34 19.34 23.60 -17.51
CA ARG A 34 18.19 24.50 -17.71
C ARG A 34 16.90 24.02 -17.06
N PHE A 35 16.93 22.94 -16.29
CA PHE A 35 15.73 22.41 -15.67
C PHE A 35 15.20 23.36 -14.60
N GLN A 36 13.91 23.72 -14.71
CA GLN A 36 13.23 24.58 -13.73
C GLN A 36 11.86 24.04 -13.31
N GLY A 37 11.57 22.76 -13.55
CA GLY A 37 10.33 22.11 -13.13
C GLY A 37 9.50 21.53 -14.28
N VAL A 38 8.20 21.38 -14.03
CA VAL A 38 7.25 20.63 -14.87
C VAL A 38 6.01 21.48 -15.17
N LYS A 39 5.55 21.47 -16.41
CA LYS A 39 4.32 22.11 -16.87
C LYS A 39 3.29 21.10 -17.38
N LEU A 40 2.06 21.56 -17.57
CA LEU A 40 0.94 20.74 -18.06
C LEU A 40 0.53 19.62 -17.10
N LEU A 41 0.66 19.84 -15.79
CA LEU A 41 0.18 18.90 -14.79
C LEU A 41 -1.34 18.83 -14.86
N PRO A 42 -1.95 17.63 -14.98
CA PRO A 42 -3.38 17.46 -14.82
C PRO A 42 -3.88 17.98 -13.46
N VAL A 43 -5.17 18.29 -13.35
CA VAL A 43 -5.78 18.63 -12.04
C VAL A 43 -5.83 17.39 -11.15
N GLY A 44 -5.50 17.58 -9.88
CA GLY A 44 -5.60 16.59 -8.82
C GLY A 44 -4.29 16.36 -8.07
N LEU A 45 -4.26 15.27 -7.31
CA LEU A 45 -3.12 14.86 -6.50
C LEU A 45 -1.98 14.36 -7.39
N HIS A 46 -0.75 14.76 -7.08
CA HIS A 46 0.50 14.30 -7.69
C HIS A 46 1.55 14.03 -6.61
N PHE A 47 2.48 13.13 -6.90
CA PHE A 47 3.61 12.86 -6.01
C PHE A 47 4.92 13.22 -6.72
N VAL A 48 5.64 14.19 -6.17
CA VAL A 48 6.95 14.59 -6.67
C VAL A 48 7.98 13.89 -5.80
N PHE A 49 8.94 13.20 -6.41
CA PHE A 49 10.01 12.53 -5.69
C PHE A 49 11.36 12.88 -6.32
N TYR A 50 12.41 12.85 -5.51
CA TYR A 50 13.75 13.18 -5.94
C TYR A 50 14.80 12.52 -5.05
N ALA A 51 16.00 12.37 -5.57
CA ALA A 51 17.17 11.92 -4.82
C ALA A 51 18.36 12.82 -5.16
N SER A 52 19.09 13.21 -4.13
CA SER A 52 20.31 14.01 -4.25
C SER A 52 21.37 13.27 -5.07
N THR A 53 22.20 14.03 -5.79
CA THR A 53 23.34 13.49 -6.54
C THR A 53 24.55 13.32 -5.63
N GLY A 54 25.07 12.10 -5.51
CA GLY A 54 26.31 11.82 -4.77
C GLY A 54 27.14 10.70 -5.41
N GLU A 55 28.22 10.28 -4.75
CA GLU A 55 29.00 9.09 -5.13
C GLU A 55 28.17 7.79 -5.05
N HIS A 56 27.13 7.81 -4.23
CA HIS A 56 26.08 6.81 -4.17
C HIS A 56 24.74 7.45 -4.54
N ASP A 57 23.81 6.67 -5.10
CA ASP A 57 22.44 7.13 -5.34
C ASP A 57 21.84 7.58 -4.00
N GLY A 58 21.38 8.84 -3.95
CA GLY A 58 20.81 9.43 -2.74
C GLY A 58 19.51 8.74 -2.32
N ILE A 59 19.13 8.89 -1.05
CA ILE A 59 17.86 8.39 -0.54
C ILE A 59 16.73 9.16 -1.24
N ARG A 60 15.81 8.43 -1.87
CA ARG A 60 14.62 9.03 -2.48
C ARG A 60 13.71 9.60 -1.40
N GLN A 61 13.26 10.81 -1.63
CA GLN A 61 12.33 11.56 -0.80
C GLN A 61 11.33 12.28 -1.70
N GLY A 62 10.23 12.77 -1.17
CA GLY A 62 9.22 13.38 -2.02
C GLY A 62 8.11 14.09 -1.27
N PHE A 63 7.19 14.73 -1.97
CA PHE A 63 6.06 15.42 -1.37
C PHE A 63 4.83 15.31 -2.27
N PHE A 64 3.66 15.31 -1.63
CA PHE A 64 2.40 15.38 -2.36
C PHE A 64 2.05 16.83 -2.69
N ILE A 65 1.47 17.06 -3.86
CA ILE A 65 0.82 18.30 -4.23
C ILE A 65 -0.59 17.98 -4.72
N ASP A 66 -1.57 18.81 -4.40
CA ASP A 66 -2.90 18.76 -5.01
C ASP A 66 -3.12 20.07 -5.75
N VAL A 67 -3.32 19.98 -7.06
CA VAL A 67 -3.25 21.14 -7.96
C VAL A 67 -4.56 21.36 -8.71
N GLN A 68 -4.96 22.61 -8.82
CA GLN A 68 -6.10 23.08 -9.60
C GLN A 68 -5.66 23.75 -10.90
N ALA A 69 -6.62 23.96 -11.80
CA ALA A 69 -6.36 24.55 -13.10
C ALA A 69 -5.81 25.98 -12.95
N GLY A 70 -4.62 26.23 -13.52
CA GLY A 70 -3.96 27.53 -13.45
C GLY A 70 -3.07 27.75 -12.23
N ASP A 71 -2.94 26.75 -11.36
CA ASP A 71 -2.01 26.81 -10.23
C ASP A 71 -0.56 26.87 -10.71
N VAL A 72 0.23 27.70 -10.01
CA VAL A 72 1.67 27.80 -10.18
C VAL A 72 2.31 27.56 -8.82
N LEU A 73 2.86 26.38 -8.63
CA LEU A 73 3.54 25.99 -7.39
C LEU A 73 5.02 26.33 -7.52
N LEU A 74 5.55 27.10 -6.57
CA LEU A 74 6.93 27.57 -6.60
C LEU A 74 7.73 26.94 -5.48
N ARG A 75 8.80 26.25 -5.85
CA ARG A 75 9.72 25.61 -4.92
C ARG A 75 11.16 25.90 -5.29
N LYS A 76 12.04 25.77 -4.30
CA LYS A 76 13.47 25.99 -4.44
C LYS A 76 14.25 24.93 -3.68
N TRP A 77 15.33 24.46 -4.27
CA TRP A 77 16.27 23.56 -3.63
C TRP A 77 17.00 24.25 -2.47
N SER A 78 17.06 23.56 -1.34
CA SER A 78 17.82 23.94 -0.16
C SER A 78 19.09 23.09 -0.09
N ASN A 79 20.26 23.72 -0.21
CA ASN A 79 21.53 23.00 -0.07
C ASN A 79 21.80 22.54 1.37
N ASP A 80 21.20 23.21 2.36
CA ASP A 80 21.43 22.91 3.77
C ASP A 80 20.73 21.62 4.20
N THR A 81 19.55 21.37 3.63
CA THR A 81 18.71 20.20 3.95
C THR A 81 18.64 19.18 2.82
N GLU A 82 19.17 19.50 1.63
CA GLU A 82 19.01 18.72 0.40
C GLU A 82 17.53 18.47 0.04
N GLU A 83 16.67 19.48 0.24
CA GLU A 83 15.21 19.37 0.03
C GLU A 83 14.67 20.39 -0.98
N ILE A 84 13.53 20.06 -1.61
CA ILE A 84 12.78 20.97 -2.49
C ILE A 84 11.65 21.63 -1.68
N LEU A 85 11.96 22.80 -1.12
CA LEU A 85 11.09 23.51 -0.17
C LEU A 85 10.20 24.56 -0.87
N PRO A 86 9.06 24.94 -0.27
CA PRO A 86 8.26 26.07 -0.74
C PRO A 86 9.08 27.36 -0.82
N LEU A 87 8.90 28.13 -1.89
CA LEU A 87 9.55 29.43 -2.03
C LEU A 87 8.96 30.43 -1.01
N GLN A 88 9.79 31.01 -0.15
CA GLN A 88 9.34 31.90 0.93
C GLN A 88 9.26 33.38 0.54
N ASP A 89 10.08 33.83 -0.43
CA ASP A 89 10.09 35.23 -0.85
C ASP A 89 8.85 35.55 -1.72
N ALA A 90 7.95 36.38 -1.18
CA ALA A 90 6.70 36.73 -1.84
C ALA A 90 6.88 37.55 -3.13
N ARG A 91 7.92 38.39 -3.20
CA ARG A 91 8.20 39.21 -4.37
C ARG A 91 8.73 38.37 -5.52
N ASP A 92 9.64 37.46 -5.22
CA ASP A 92 10.13 36.49 -6.19
C ASP A 92 9.00 35.57 -6.65
N ALA A 93 8.14 35.14 -5.73
CA ALA A 93 6.97 34.32 -6.05
C ALA A 93 6.03 35.00 -7.05
N GLU A 94 5.72 36.29 -6.86
CA GLU A 94 4.86 37.03 -7.78
C GLU A 94 5.51 37.22 -9.16
N ASN A 95 6.81 37.54 -9.20
CA ASN A 95 7.55 37.71 -10.44
C ASN A 95 7.62 36.40 -11.25
N LEU A 96 7.92 35.28 -10.60
CA LEU A 96 7.97 33.96 -11.23
C LEU A 96 6.60 33.51 -11.71
N THR A 97 5.54 33.76 -10.93
CA THR A 97 4.17 33.46 -11.36
C THR A 97 3.81 34.23 -12.63
N ARG A 98 4.18 35.52 -12.72
CA ARG A 98 4.02 36.32 -13.94
C ARG A 98 4.86 35.77 -15.10
N ALA A 99 6.09 35.33 -14.85
CA ALA A 99 6.98 34.75 -15.86
C ALA A 99 6.42 33.43 -16.43
N VAL A 100 5.88 32.54 -15.58
CA VAL A 100 5.20 31.30 -16.01
C VAL A 100 3.98 31.63 -16.87
N ARG A 101 3.11 32.53 -16.40
CA ARG A 101 1.91 32.95 -17.14
C ARG A 101 2.24 33.66 -18.45
N GLY A 102 3.39 34.33 -18.51
CA GLY A 102 3.94 34.98 -19.70
C GLY A 102 4.78 34.05 -20.60
N PHE A 103 4.84 32.74 -20.33
CA PHE A 103 5.61 31.75 -21.09
C PHE A 103 7.13 32.03 -21.17
N GLN A 104 7.67 32.79 -20.22
CA GLN A 104 9.10 33.14 -20.21
C GLN A 104 9.97 31.96 -19.77
N LEU A 105 9.42 31.03 -18.97
CA LEU A 105 10.09 29.83 -18.48
C LEU A 105 9.82 28.59 -19.34
N ASP A 106 9.09 28.72 -20.45
CA ASP A 106 8.55 27.58 -21.20
C ASP A 106 9.62 26.64 -21.77
N GLY A 107 10.79 27.18 -22.10
CA GLY A 107 11.95 26.41 -22.58
C GLY A 107 12.69 25.64 -21.50
N ASN A 108 12.40 25.93 -20.23
CA ASN A 108 13.08 25.37 -19.05
C ASN A 108 12.17 24.42 -18.25
N LEU A 109 10.89 24.32 -18.63
CA LEU A 109 9.89 23.45 -18.00
C LEU A 109 9.64 22.19 -18.85
N GLY A 110 9.86 21.02 -18.25
CA GLY A 110 9.51 19.73 -18.85
C GLY A 110 7.99 19.55 -18.94
N ALA A 111 7.50 18.91 -20.00
CA ALA A 111 6.07 18.58 -20.08
C ALA A 111 5.77 17.36 -19.20
N TYR A 112 4.67 17.41 -18.44
CA TYR A 112 4.20 16.26 -17.67
C TYR A 112 4.00 15.03 -18.58
N PRO A 113 4.49 13.84 -18.20
CA PRO A 113 4.35 12.63 -19.00
C PRO A 113 2.91 12.09 -19.10
N GLN A 114 2.15 12.60 -20.07
CA GLN A 114 0.73 12.27 -20.26
C GLN A 114 0.44 10.77 -20.42
N LYS A 115 1.41 9.98 -20.92
CA LYS A 115 1.31 8.52 -21.03
C LYS A 115 1.03 7.84 -19.69
N HIS A 116 1.50 8.39 -18.57
CA HIS A 116 1.38 7.80 -17.24
C HIS A 116 0.19 8.33 -16.43
N CYS A 117 -0.51 9.37 -16.90
CA CYS A 117 -1.64 9.97 -16.18
C CYS A 117 -2.73 8.95 -15.78
N LYS A 118 -3.06 8.02 -16.70
CA LYS A 118 -4.06 6.97 -16.40
C LYS A 118 -3.56 5.96 -15.37
N THR A 119 -2.27 5.66 -15.36
CA THR A 119 -1.65 4.75 -14.38
C THR A 119 -1.63 5.41 -13.02
N TRP A 120 -1.14 6.65 -12.93
CA TRP A 120 -1.14 7.43 -11.70
C TRP A 120 -2.53 7.53 -11.08
N ARG A 121 -3.56 7.90 -11.87
CA ARG A 121 -4.94 7.97 -11.38
C ARG A 121 -5.45 6.65 -10.80
N ARG A 122 -4.97 5.50 -11.29
CA ARG A 122 -5.33 4.19 -10.71
C ARG A 122 -4.59 3.93 -9.40
N LEU A 123 -3.36 4.42 -9.25
CA LEU A 123 -2.53 4.27 -8.04
C LEU A 123 -2.93 5.26 -6.93
N SER A 124 -3.50 6.42 -7.26
CA SER A 124 -3.83 7.48 -6.29
C SER A 124 -5.33 7.72 -6.08
N LYS A 125 -6.21 6.93 -6.73
CA LYS A 125 -7.67 7.14 -6.79
C LYS A 125 -8.36 7.43 -5.44
N TYR A 126 -7.97 6.73 -4.39
CA TYR A 126 -8.55 6.76 -3.05
C TYR A 126 -7.68 7.51 -2.04
N ILE A 127 -6.50 8.02 -2.45
CA ILE A 127 -5.67 8.87 -1.58
C ILE A 127 -6.35 10.23 -1.47
N SER A 128 -7.16 10.40 -0.43
CA SER A 128 -7.85 11.64 -0.10
C SER A 128 -7.00 12.52 0.83
N HIS A 129 -7.41 13.77 1.02
CA HIS A 129 -6.78 14.65 2.01
C HIS A 129 -6.90 14.10 3.43
N SER A 130 -8.02 13.45 3.77
CA SER A 130 -8.21 12.82 5.08
C SER A 130 -7.29 11.62 5.28
N VAL A 131 -7.02 10.83 4.23
CA VAL A 131 -6.01 9.76 4.26
C VAL A 131 -4.63 10.33 4.56
N LEU A 132 -4.21 11.36 3.81
CA LEU A 132 -2.90 12.01 4.01
C LEU A 132 -2.79 12.55 5.44
N GLN A 133 -3.78 13.31 5.90
CA GLN A 133 -3.80 13.90 7.22
C GLN A 133 -3.76 12.84 8.33
N ARG A 134 -4.56 11.76 8.22
CA ARG A 134 -4.55 10.65 9.18
C ARG A 134 -3.17 9.98 9.24
N CYS A 135 -2.51 9.87 8.09
CA CYS A 135 -1.16 9.31 8.00
C CYS A 135 -0.05 10.31 8.36
N GLY A 136 -0.38 11.47 8.92
CA GLY A 136 0.61 12.50 9.30
C GLY A 136 1.31 13.18 8.11
N VAL A 137 0.76 13.04 6.90
CA VAL A 137 1.31 13.60 5.66
C VAL A 137 0.64 14.93 5.35
N SER A 138 1.45 15.99 5.29
CA SER A 138 1.00 17.31 4.89
C SER A 138 1.32 17.58 3.41
N LEU A 139 0.37 18.18 2.69
CA LEU A 139 0.62 18.58 1.30
C LEU A 139 1.78 19.55 1.23
N GLY A 140 2.73 19.20 0.36
CA GLY A 140 3.90 20.01 0.09
C GLY A 140 5.02 19.91 1.12
N THR A 141 4.89 19.09 2.15
CA THR A 141 5.97 18.79 3.08
C THR A 141 6.76 17.59 2.59
N THR A 142 8.09 17.64 2.72
CA THR A 142 8.99 16.54 2.37
C THR A 142 8.67 15.29 3.19
N LEU A 143 8.65 14.14 2.52
CA LEU A 143 8.49 12.80 3.07
C LEU A 143 9.76 12.00 2.86
N MET A 144 10.25 11.40 3.94
CA MET A 144 11.42 10.52 3.95
C MET A 144 10.98 9.05 4.14
N PRO A 145 11.77 8.08 3.64
CA PRO A 145 11.45 6.66 3.78
C PRO A 145 11.86 6.03 5.13
N GLY A 146 12.23 6.85 6.12
CA GLY A 146 12.70 6.39 7.44
C GLY A 146 11.57 5.93 8.37
N ASP A 147 11.96 5.53 9.58
CA ASP A 147 11.04 5.14 10.66
C ASP A 147 10.46 6.39 11.35
N PRO A 148 9.13 6.50 11.51
CA PRO A 148 8.50 7.67 12.11
C PRO A 148 8.89 7.87 13.58
N ASP A 149 9.24 6.80 14.29
CA ASP A 149 9.60 6.80 15.71
C ASP A 149 11.06 7.23 15.91
N ILE A 150 11.95 6.90 14.96
CA ILE A 150 13.34 7.39 14.96
C ILE A 150 13.41 8.89 14.67
N MET A 151 12.48 9.41 13.83
CA MET A 151 12.43 10.83 13.49
C MET A 151 11.59 11.66 14.48
N SER A 152 10.78 11.03 15.33
CA SER A 152 10.15 11.72 16.45
C SER A 152 11.12 11.82 17.61
N THR A 153 11.57 13.03 17.94
CA THR A 153 12.07 13.30 19.29
C THR A 153 10.90 13.06 20.25
N ASP A 154 10.95 11.96 21.00
CA ASP A 154 9.94 11.52 21.97
C ASP A 154 9.56 12.63 22.96
N GLU A 155 8.47 13.35 22.68
CA GLU A 155 7.63 14.04 23.66
C GLU A 155 6.19 14.03 23.10
N PRO A 156 5.29 13.20 23.65
CA PRO A 156 3.90 13.15 23.20
C PRO A 156 3.17 14.41 23.66
N GLY A 157 3.06 15.38 22.75
CA GLY A 157 2.16 16.52 22.82
C GLY A 157 2.71 17.71 23.60
N THR A 158 3.16 18.74 22.86
CA THR A 158 2.96 20.20 23.11
C THR A 158 3.97 21.08 22.37
N VAL A 159 4.96 20.51 21.69
CA VAL A 159 5.91 21.34 20.91
C VAL A 159 5.52 21.30 19.45
N ALA A 160 4.85 22.36 18.98
CA ALA A 160 4.74 22.62 17.55
C ALA A 160 6.16 22.59 16.96
N ALA A 161 6.36 21.86 15.86
CA ALA A 161 7.66 21.79 15.20
C ALA A 161 8.22 23.21 15.04
N TYR A 162 9.37 23.48 15.67
CA TYR A 162 9.98 24.82 15.70
C TYR A 162 10.30 25.32 14.27
N PHE A 163 10.42 24.39 13.32
CA PHE A 163 10.65 24.68 11.91
C PHE A 163 9.42 24.26 11.06
N PRO A 164 8.77 25.22 10.36
CA PRO A 164 7.52 24.97 9.64
C PRO A 164 7.62 24.07 8.40
N ASN A 165 8.78 23.46 8.12
CA ASN A 165 9.00 22.55 6.98
C ASN A 165 9.90 21.36 7.37
N THR A 166 9.74 20.83 8.58
CA THR A 166 10.50 19.64 8.99
C THR A 166 10.04 18.45 8.16
N ALA A 167 10.98 17.71 7.58
CA ALA A 167 10.69 16.48 6.85
C ALA A 167 9.87 15.51 7.72
N GLN A 168 8.90 14.87 7.10
CA GLN A 168 7.93 13.99 7.74
C GLN A 168 8.17 12.54 7.33
N THR A 169 7.66 11.64 8.16
CA THR A 169 7.49 10.22 7.82
C THR A 169 6.01 9.89 7.94
N ALA A 170 5.49 9.08 7.02
CA ALA A 170 4.10 8.63 7.10
C ALA A 170 3.86 7.77 8.34
N ARG A 171 2.77 8.02 9.05
CA ARG A 171 2.35 7.32 10.27
C ARG A 171 1.08 6.52 10.01
N PHE A 172 1.23 5.25 9.68
CA PHE A 172 0.10 4.41 9.30
C PHE A 172 -0.77 3.97 10.49
N THR A 173 -2.00 3.57 10.21
CA THR A 173 -2.94 3.07 11.21
C THR A 173 -2.47 1.72 11.74
N SER A 174 -2.33 1.60 13.07
CA SER A 174 -1.98 0.34 13.73
C SER A 174 -3.08 -0.70 13.55
N LEU A 175 -2.73 -1.85 12.96
CA LEU A 175 -3.64 -2.96 12.71
C LEU A 175 -3.64 -4.01 13.84
N LYS A 176 -3.13 -3.66 15.03
CA LYS A 176 -3.09 -4.56 16.18
C LYS A 176 -4.51 -4.94 16.61
N LYS A 177 -4.76 -6.25 16.73
CA LYS A 177 -6.02 -6.79 17.25
C LYS A 177 -6.20 -6.35 18.71
N PRO A 178 -7.36 -5.78 19.10
CA PRO A 178 -7.62 -5.44 20.49
C PRO A 178 -7.65 -6.70 21.37
N THR A 179 -7.16 -6.58 22.60
CA THR A 179 -7.29 -7.65 23.60
C THR A 179 -8.74 -7.71 24.08
N LEU A 180 -9.45 -8.78 23.70
CA LEU A 180 -10.85 -8.97 24.05
C LEU A 180 -10.99 -10.17 24.99
N ALA A 181 -11.79 -10.02 26.06
CA ALA A 181 -12.15 -11.11 26.94
C ALA A 181 -13.18 -12.01 26.23
N ARG A 182 -12.70 -13.10 25.63
CA ARG A 182 -13.48 -14.04 24.81
C ARG A 182 -13.25 -15.47 25.26
N SER A 183 -14.18 -16.36 24.95
CA SER A 183 -13.97 -17.80 25.07
C SER A 183 -12.91 -18.30 24.08
N ALA A 184 -12.30 -19.46 24.32
CA ALA A 184 -11.29 -20.02 23.43
C ALA A 184 -11.80 -20.24 21.99
N ALA A 185 -13.08 -20.63 21.84
CA ALA A 185 -13.72 -20.81 20.53
C ALA A 185 -13.85 -19.48 19.78
N GLU A 186 -14.30 -18.42 20.46
CA GLU A 186 -14.44 -17.08 19.88
C GLU A 186 -13.08 -16.44 19.54
N VAL A 187 -12.04 -16.70 20.35
CA VAL A 187 -10.66 -16.29 20.03
C VAL A 187 -10.20 -16.98 18.75
N THR A 188 -10.44 -18.28 18.61
CA THR A 188 -10.04 -19.05 17.42
C THR A 188 -10.75 -18.51 16.18
N GLN A 189 -12.07 -18.34 16.24
CA GLN A 189 -12.86 -17.79 15.13
C GLN A 189 -12.36 -16.41 14.69
N TYR A 190 -12.06 -15.53 15.65
CA TYR A 190 -11.54 -14.18 15.37
C TYR A 190 -10.14 -14.16 14.74
N HIS A 191 -9.35 -15.22 14.91
CA HIS A 191 -8.04 -15.35 14.27
C HIS A 191 -8.10 -16.03 12.91
N LEU A 192 -9.12 -16.87 12.67
CA LEU A 192 -9.38 -17.49 11.37
C LEU A 192 -10.02 -16.52 10.38
N ASP A 193 -10.97 -15.69 10.83
CA ASP A 193 -11.64 -14.68 10.00
C ASP A 193 -11.39 -13.28 10.55
N SER A 194 -10.69 -12.45 9.77
CA SER A 194 -10.39 -11.06 10.12
C SER A 194 -11.56 -10.10 9.84
N SER A 195 -12.72 -10.57 9.37
CA SER A 195 -13.88 -9.74 9.04
C SER A 195 -14.36 -8.87 10.20
N GLU A 196 -14.34 -9.41 11.42
CA GLU A 196 -14.69 -8.64 12.62
C GLU A 196 -13.63 -7.57 12.93
N HIS A 197 -12.34 -7.89 12.75
CA HIS A 197 -11.25 -6.92 12.93
C HIS A 197 -11.32 -5.81 11.88
N LEU A 198 -11.61 -6.15 10.63
CA LEU A 198 -11.86 -5.20 9.55
C LEU A 198 -13.02 -4.26 9.90
N ALA A 199 -14.12 -4.80 10.43
CA ALA A 199 -15.27 -3.98 10.87
C ALA A 199 -14.88 -3.01 11.99
N PHE A 200 -14.15 -3.50 13.01
CA PHE A 200 -13.63 -2.68 14.09
C PHE A 200 -12.74 -1.54 13.58
N LEU A 201 -11.78 -1.82 12.69
CA LEU A 201 -10.90 -0.82 12.11
C LEU A 201 -11.68 0.22 11.28
N LEU A 202 -12.65 -0.23 10.48
CA LEU A 202 -13.50 0.66 9.69
C LEU A 202 -14.25 1.65 10.58
N GLU A 203 -14.82 1.18 11.69
CA GLU A 203 -15.55 2.01 12.64
C GLU A 203 -14.63 3.00 13.37
N THR A 204 -13.48 2.52 13.86
CA THR A 204 -12.61 3.28 14.78
C THR A 204 -11.65 4.24 14.07
N HIS A 205 -11.17 3.90 12.88
CA HIS A 205 -10.10 4.65 12.21
C HIS A 205 -10.49 5.20 10.84
N TYR A 206 -11.46 4.59 10.16
CA TYR A 206 -11.81 4.94 8.77
C TYR A 206 -13.20 5.57 8.63
N GLY A 207 -13.86 5.95 9.73
CA GLY A 207 -15.16 6.63 9.72
C GLY A 207 -16.27 5.83 9.03
N ASN A 208 -16.16 4.50 9.06
CA ASN A 208 -17.00 3.55 8.31
C ASN A 208 -16.97 3.74 6.78
N ASP A 209 -15.99 4.45 6.22
CA ASP A 209 -15.76 4.53 4.78
C ASP A 209 -14.60 3.62 4.36
N TRP A 210 -14.93 2.54 3.66
CA TRP A 210 -13.94 1.60 3.14
C TRP A 210 -12.99 2.24 2.11
N LYS A 211 -13.35 3.38 1.51
CA LYS A 211 -12.46 4.12 0.61
C LYS A 211 -11.27 4.71 1.36
N GLU A 212 -11.44 5.11 2.62
CA GLU A 212 -10.34 5.63 3.44
C GLU A 212 -9.32 4.52 3.77
N LEU A 213 -9.79 3.29 4.00
CA LEU A 213 -8.93 2.10 4.13
C LEU A 213 -8.15 1.82 2.84
N LEU A 214 -8.83 1.82 1.69
CA LEU A 214 -8.16 1.62 0.40
C LEU A 214 -7.23 2.77 0.02
N GLY A 215 -7.52 3.99 0.48
CA GLY A 215 -6.65 5.13 0.32
C GLY A 215 -5.36 4.98 1.09
N GLU A 216 -5.41 4.47 2.32
CA GLU A 216 -4.20 4.15 3.09
C GLU A 216 -3.40 3.01 2.45
N LEU A 217 -4.07 1.97 1.94
CA LEU A 217 -3.44 0.90 1.17
C LEU A 217 -2.70 1.44 -0.06
N GLN A 218 -3.30 2.39 -0.79
CA GLN A 218 -2.67 3.05 -1.94
C GLN A 218 -1.51 3.95 -1.55
N LEU A 219 -1.66 4.75 -0.48
CA LEU A 219 -0.59 5.60 0.03
C LEU A 219 0.62 4.76 0.42
N ALA A 220 0.40 3.67 1.15
CA ALA A 220 1.43 2.70 1.53
C ALA A 220 2.15 2.15 0.28
N PHE A 221 1.41 1.73 -0.74
CA PHE A 221 2.00 1.26 -1.99
C PHE A 221 2.81 2.33 -2.73
N VAL A 222 2.31 3.56 -2.82
CA VAL A 222 2.99 4.69 -3.48
C VAL A 222 4.30 5.04 -2.77
N LEU A 223 4.30 5.11 -1.44
CA LEU A 223 5.51 5.43 -0.67
C LEU A 223 6.53 4.29 -0.70
N PHE A 224 6.07 3.04 -0.67
CA PHE A 224 6.92 1.88 -0.92
C PHE A 224 7.57 1.97 -2.31
N LEU A 225 6.77 2.21 -3.36
CA LEU A 225 7.23 2.18 -4.75
C LEU A 225 8.21 3.31 -5.09
N PHE A 226 7.93 4.55 -4.65
CA PHE A 226 8.67 5.72 -5.12
C PHE A 226 9.77 6.18 -4.20
N ILE A 227 9.65 5.96 -2.89
CA ILE A 227 10.70 6.35 -1.92
C ILE A 227 11.30 5.16 -1.17
N SER A 228 10.90 3.93 -1.46
CA SER A 228 11.44 2.72 -0.81
C SER A 228 11.20 2.67 0.71
N SER A 229 10.07 3.23 1.18
CA SER A 229 9.71 3.17 2.60
C SER A 229 9.35 1.73 3.01
N LEU A 230 10.13 1.17 3.95
CA LEU A 230 9.90 -0.18 4.47
C LEU A 230 8.64 -0.26 5.34
N ASP A 231 8.34 0.77 6.12
CA ASP A 231 7.10 0.83 6.89
C ASP A 231 5.87 0.87 5.99
N ALA A 232 5.96 1.59 4.87
CA ALA A 232 4.90 1.62 3.87
C ALA A 232 4.73 0.24 3.20
N LEU A 233 5.83 -0.47 2.93
CA LEU A 233 5.75 -1.86 2.47
C LEU A 233 5.05 -2.74 3.52
N GLN A 234 5.45 -2.64 4.79
CA GLN A 234 4.87 -3.46 5.85
C GLN A 234 3.37 -3.17 6.05
N GLN A 235 2.95 -1.90 6.02
CA GLN A 235 1.53 -1.53 6.09
C GLN A 235 0.76 -2.10 4.89
N TRP A 236 1.31 -1.98 3.69
CA TRP A 236 0.70 -2.55 2.49
C TRP A 236 0.50 -4.06 2.64
N LYS A 237 1.52 -4.80 3.10
CA LYS A 237 1.45 -6.24 3.36
C LYS A 237 0.31 -6.58 4.33
N GLN A 238 0.25 -5.88 5.47
CA GLN A 238 -0.73 -6.15 6.52
C GLN A 238 -2.17 -5.84 6.07
N LEU A 239 -2.39 -4.74 5.32
CA LEU A 239 -3.71 -4.40 4.77
C LEU A 239 -4.17 -5.39 3.71
N VAL A 240 -3.25 -5.87 2.85
CA VAL A 240 -3.55 -6.92 1.87
C VAL A 240 -3.95 -8.21 2.58
N TRP A 241 -3.18 -8.63 3.59
CA TRP A 241 -3.50 -9.83 4.37
C TRP A 241 -4.85 -9.71 5.07
N LEU A 242 -5.11 -8.57 5.73
CA LEU A 242 -6.38 -8.28 6.41
C LEU A 242 -7.58 -8.48 5.48
N LEU A 243 -7.53 -7.89 4.28
CA LEU A 243 -8.61 -7.99 3.32
C LEU A 243 -8.73 -9.41 2.77
N CYS A 244 -7.61 -10.07 2.46
CA CYS A 244 -7.64 -11.43 1.92
C CYS A 244 -8.15 -12.48 2.92
N SER A 245 -7.98 -12.25 4.23
CA SER A 245 -8.42 -13.15 5.29
C SER A 245 -9.77 -12.74 5.91
N SER A 246 -10.57 -11.90 5.24
CA SER A 246 -11.86 -11.40 5.75
C SER A 246 -13.04 -12.04 5.00
N GLU A 247 -13.33 -13.31 5.28
CA GLU A 247 -14.32 -14.11 4.56
C GLU A 247 -15.74 -13.55 4.65
N ALA A 248 -16.30 -13.39 5.86
CA ALA A 248 -17.66 -12.87 6.03
C ALA A 248 -17.82 -11.44 5.46
N ALA A 249 -16.74 -10.66 5.41
CA ALA A 249 -16.75 -9.32 4.82
C ALA A 249 -16.95 -9.35 3.30
N VAL A 250 -16.52 -10.40 2.59
CA VAL A 250 -16.68 -10.54 1.13
C VAL A 250 -18.16 -10.47 0.76
N ALA A 251 -19.01 -11.21 1.47
CA ALA A 251 -20.46 -11.22 1.25
C ALA A 251 -21.13 -9.92 1.69
N THR A 252 -20.70 -9.31 2.80
CA THR A 252 -21.35 -8.12 3.36
C THR A 252 -20.90 -6.80 2.72
N LYS A 253 -19.72 -6.75 2.09
CA LYS A 253 -19.13 -5.52 1.50
C LYS A 253 -18.57 -5.76 0.09
N PRO A 254 -19.37 -6.25 -0.89
CA PRO A 254 -18.87 -6.64 -2.22
C PRO A 254 -18.19 -5.48 -2.99
N GLU A 255 -18.60 -4.23 -2.76
CA GLU A 255 -17.99 -3.06 -3.42
C GLU A 255 -16.54 -2.79 -2.97
N LEU A 256 -16.25 -3.02 -1.68
CA LEU A 256 -14.90 -2.92 -1.13
C LEU A 256 -14.00 -3.93 -1.84
N PHE A 257 -14.39 -5.20 -1.88
CA PHE A 257 -13.61 -6.27 -2.50
C PHE A 257 -13.49 -6.11 -4.01
N THR A 258 -14.55 -5.65 -4.69
CA THR A 258 -14.49 -5.32 -6.13
C THR A 258 -13.45 -4.24 -6.41
N SER A 259 -13.39 -3.22 -5.55
CA SER A 259 -12.43 -2.12 -5.65
C SER A 259 -11.02 -2.58 -5.28
N PHE A 260 -10.87 -3.37 -4.23
CA PHE A 260 -9.61 -3.96 -3.78
C PHE A 260 -8.97 -4.84 -4.88
N LEU A 261 -9.72 -5.74 -5.51
CA LEU A 261 -9.20 -6.57 -6.62
C LEU A 261 -8.72 -5.71 -7.80
N ALA A 262 -9.41 -4.61 -8.10
CA ALA A 262 -8.98 -3.66 -9.12
C ALA A 262 -7.69 -2.91 -8.72
N LEU A 263 -7.51 -2.61 -7.43
CA LEU A 263 -6.28 -2.03 -6.90
C LEU A 263 -5.13 -3.02 -6.93
N MET A 264 -5.34 -4.28 -6.52
CA MET A 264 -4.32 -5.32 -6.58
C MET A 264 -3.83 -5.52 -8.01
N HIS A 265 -4.74 -5.54 -8.99
CA HIS A 265 -4.34 -5.54 -10.40
C HIS A 265 -3.48 -4.31 -10.75
N ALA A 266 -3.83 -3.11 -10.30
CA ALA A 266 -3.08 -1.90 -10.62
C ALA A 266 -1.69 -1.87 -9.96
N HIS A 267 -1.59 -2.31 -8.70
CA HIS A 267 -0.36 -2.41 -7.93
C HIS A 267 0.58 -3.45 -8.55
N LEU A 268 0.10 -4.67 -8.76
CA LEU A 268 0.91 -5.77 -9.33
C LEU A 268 1.29 -5.52 -10.80
N ASP A 269 0.57 -4.66 -11.52
CA ASP A 269 0.99 -4.18 -12.83
C ASP A 269 2.28 -3.35 -12.77
N GLN A 270 2.58 -2.71 -11.64
CA GLN A 270 3.81 -1.92 -11.46
C GLN A 270 5.02 -2.77 -11.02
N VAL A 271 4.76 -3.96 -10.49
CA VAL A 271 5.78 -4.85 -9.96
C VAL A 271 6.41 -5.67 -11.09
N GLY A 272 7.73 -5.89 -11.06
CA GLY A 272 8.45 -6.67 -12.07
C GLY A 272 8.09 -8.16 -12.05
N ALA A 273 8.29 -8.87 -13.17
CA ALA A 273 7.90 -10.28 -13.29
C ALA A 273 8.71 -11.21 -12.37
N GLU A 274 9.93 -10.79 -12.04
CA GLU A 274 10.88 -11.41 -11.12
C GLU A 274 10.46 -11.33 -9.64
N PHE A 275 9.50 -10.47 -9.28
CA PHE A 275 9.08 -10.25 -7.90
C PHE A 275 8.61 -11.54 -7.18
N PHE A 276 8.07 -12.50 -7.94
CA PHE A 276 7.62 -13.79 -7.41
C PHE A 276 8.64 -14.93 -7.62
N GLN A 277 9.80 -14.64 -8.19
CA GLN A 277 10.84 -15.62 -8.52
C GLN A 277 12.10 -15.46 -7.67
N ASP A 278 12.27 -14.32 -7.00
CA ASP A 278 13.44 -14.03 -6.19
C ASP A 278 13.42 -14.84 -4.87
N GLU A 279 14.51 -15.55 -4.56
CA GLU A 279 14.67 -16.37 -3.34
C GLU A 279 14.60 -15.51 -2.06
N VAL A 280 14.83 -14.19 -2.15
CA VAL A 280 14.63 -13.25 -1.03
C VAL A 280 13.13 -13.04 -0.71
N ALA A 281 12.24 -13.42 -1.62
CA ALA A 281 10.79 -13.55 -1.38
C ALA A 281 10.41 -14.94 -0.84
N GLU A 282 11.34 -15.65 -0.18
CA GLU A 282 11.04 -16.77 0.71
C GLU A 282 9.89 -16.34 1.65
N HIS A 283 8.72 -16.95 1.44
CA HIS A 283 7.42 -16.58 2.02
C HIS A 283 6.70 -15.41 1.32
N ASN A 284 6.48 -15.56 0.01
CA ASN A 284 5.65 -14.67 -0.81
C ASN A 284 4.21 -14.58 -0.27
N PHE A 285 4.03 -13.71 0.72
CA PHE A 285 2.78 -13.51 1.44
C PHE A 285 1.61 -13.18 0.50
N LEU A 286 1.87 -12.59 -0.68
CA LEU A 286 0.83 -12.28 -1.65
C LEU A 286 0.24 -13.52 -2.27
N GLN A 287 1.05 -14.56 -2.55
CA GLN A 287 0.52 -15.80 -3.10
C GLN A 287 -0.37 -16.49 -2.08
N ALA A 288 0.08 -16.63 -0.83
CA ALA A 288 -0.75 -17.19 0.24
C ALA A 288 -2.03 -16.35 0.49
N SER A 289 -1.90 -15.02 0.55
CA SER A 289 -3.04 -14.12 0.78
C SER A 289 -4.06 -14.21 -0.37
N LEU A 290 -3.59 -14.11 -1.62
CA LEU A 290 -4.48 -14.16 -2.78
C LEU A 290 -5.11 -15.55 -2.96
N ALA A 291 -4.40 -16.63 -2.64
CA ALA A 291 -4.97 -17.98 -2.64
C ALA A 291 -6.15 -18.08 -1.69
N SER A 292 -5.96 -17.65 -0.43
CA SER A 292 -7.04 -17.61 0.57
C SER A 292 -8.25 -16.81 0.08
N LEU A 293 -8.03 -15.65 -0.54
CA LEU A 293 -9.12 -14.84 -1.07
C LEU A 293 -9.82 -15.50 -2.27
N PHE A 294 -9.07 -16.15 -3.17
CA PHE A 294 -9.66 -16.79 -4.35
C PHE A 294 -10.43 -18.06 -4.00
N GLU A 295 -10.06 -18.77 -2.94
CA GLU A 295 -10.85 -19.86 -2.38
C GLU A 295 -12.23 -19.36 -1.92
N ILE A 296 -12.27 -18.26 -1.15
CA ILE A 296 -13.52 -17.62 -0.73
C ILE A 296 -14.35 -17.17 -1.94
N LEU A 297 -13.69 -16.60 -2.96
CA LEU A 297 -14.34 -16.11 -4.18
C LEU A 297 -14.73 -17.22 -5.18
N HIS A 298 -14.59 -18.50 -4.82
CA HIS A 298 -15.12 -19.61 -5.61
C HIS A 298 -16.64 -19.82 -5.39
N ASP A 299 -17.20 -19.21 -4.35
CA ASP A 299 -18.65 -19.25 -4.10
C ASP A 299 -19.42 -18.46 -5.18
N ASP A 300 -20.11 -19.20 -6.06
CA ASP A 300 -20.93 -18.66 -7.15
C ASP A 300 -22.18 -17.91 -6.66
N THR A 301 -22.51 -17.93 -5.36
CA THR A 301 -23.61 -17.14 -4.78
C THR A 301 -23.24 -15.68 -4.52
N LEU A 302 -21.95 -15.34 -4.60
CA LEU A 302 -21.44 -13.99 -4.41
C LEU A 302 -21.78 -13.04 -5.57
N ASP A 303 -21.56 -11.74 -5.35
CA ASP A 303 -21.83 -10.70 -6.33
C ASP A 303 -21.12 -10.95 -7.68
N ALA A 304 -21.89 -10.93 -8.78
CA ALA A 304 -21.38 -11.28 -10.10
C ALA A 304 -20.28 -10.32 -10.61
N LYS A 305 -20.31 -9.05 -10.21
CA LYS A 305 -19.30 -8.06 -10.61
C LYS A 305 -17.99 -8.30 -9.85
N LEU A 306 -18.07 -8.67 -8.58
CA LEU A 306 -16.94 -9.11 -7.78
C LEU A 306 -16.28 -10.35 -8.39
N LEU A 307 -17.05 -11.39 -8.70
CA LEU A 307 -16.55 -12.62 -9.32
C LEU A 307 -15.90 -12.35 -10.69
N ALA A 308 -16.48 -11.46 -11.50
CA ALA A 308 -15.88 -11.05 -12.77
C ALA A 308 -14.52 -10.34 -12.58
N LYS A 309 -14.35 -9.53 -11.52
CA LYS A 309 -13.06 -8.90 -11.19
C LYS A 309 -12.04 -9.93 -10.69
N SER A 310 -12.47 -10.90 -9.90
CA SER A 310 -11.64 -12.00 -9.41
C SER A 310 -11.02 -12.76 -10.59
N ARG A 311 -11.86 -13.24 -11.53
CA ARG A 311 -11.41 -13.95 -12.74
C ARG A 311 -10.44 -13.12 -13.58
N LYS A 312 -10.69 -11.80 -13.70
CA LYS A 312 -9.79 -10.90 -14.43
C LYS A 312 -8.42 -10.81 -13.76
N LEU A 313 -8.37 -10.71 -12.42
CA LEU A 313 -7.12 -10.67 -11.68
C LEU A 313 -6.36 -12.00 -11.80
N GLN A 314 -7.03 -13.14 -11.63
CA GLN A 314 -6.40 -14.46 -11.79
C GLN A 314 -5.79 -14.64 -13.19
N ALA A 315 -6.51 -14.25 -14.25
CA ALA A 315 -5.99 -14.31 -15.62
C ALA A 315 -4.74 -13.42 -15.80
N PHE A 316 -4.73 -12.22 -15.21
CA PHE A 316 -3.57 -11.33 -15.21
C PHE A 316 -2.37 -11.94 -14.48
N LEU A 317 -2.59 -12.53 -13.30
CA LEU A 317 -1.55 -13.19 -12.51
C LEU A 317 -0.93 -14.37 -13.25
N GLN A 318 -1.77 -15.18 -13.90
CA GLN A 318 -1.30 -16.27 -14.74
C GLN A 318 -0.49 -15.76 -15.94
N GLN A 319 -0.92 -14.68 -16.58
CA GLN A 319 -0.23 -14.14 -17.75
C GLN A 319 1.12 -13.50 -17.41
N LYS A 320 1.17 -12.70 -16.35
CA LYS A 320 2.36 -11.91 -16.00
C LYS A 320 3.37 -12.68 -15.17
N PHE A 321 2.89 -13.55 -14.27
CA PHE A 321 3.71 -14.20 -13.25
C PHE A 321 3.66 -15.73 -13.30
N ALA A 322 2.89 -16.32 -14.22
CA ALA A 322 2.67 -17.76 -14.30
C ALA A 322 2.07 -18.39 -13.02
N LEU A 323 1.37 -17.60 -12.20
CA LEU A 323 0.72 -18.06 -10.99
C LEU A 323 -0.70 -18.57 -11.26
N ARG A 324 -1.00 -19.81 -10.85
CA ARG A 324 -2.34 -20.41 -10.85
C ARG A 324 -2.86 -20.56 -9.43
N PHE A 325 -4.16 -20.39 -9.29
CA PHE A 325 -4.90 -20.50 -8.03
C PHE A 325 -6.08 -21.44 -8.28
N ASP A 326 -5.76 -22.71 -8.48
CA ASP A 326 -6.73 -23.75 -8.81
C ASP A 326 -7.10 -24.47 -7.50
N VAL A 327 -8.36 -24.38 -7.05
CA VAL A 327 -8.86 -24.84 -5.73
C VAL A 327 -8.35 -26.25 -5.33
N LEU A 328 -8.12 -27.14 -6.30
CA LEU A 328 -7.64 -28.51 -6.06
C LEU A 328 -6.11 -28.65 -5.94
N ASP A 329 -5.33 -27.73 -6.52
CA ASP A 329 -3.86 -27.75 -6.49
C ASP A 329 -3.26 -26.73 -5.49
N THR A 330 -4.08 -25.85 -4.89
CA THR A 330 -3.62 -24.80 -3.96
C THR A 330 -3.27 -25.25 -2.54
N TYR A 331 -3.42 -26.55 -2.18
CA TYR A 331 -3.07 -27.04 -0.84
C TYR A 331 -1.59 -27.41 -0.65
N ALA A 332 -0.69 -27.05 -1.57
CA ALA A 332 0.75 -27.18 -1.36
C ALA A 332 1.37 -25.84 -0.92
N PHE A 333 0.85 -25.23 0.15
CA PHE A 333 1.60 -24.21 0.90
C PHE A 333 1.78 -24.67 2.33
N GLY A 334 2.94 -25.25 2.59
CA GLY A 334 3.36 -25.70 3.91
C GLY A 334 4.20 -26.95 3.76
N ASP A 335 5.33 -26.99 4.44
CA ASP A 335 5.98 -28.26 4.76
C ASP A 335 4.95 -29.28 5.26
N ASP A 336 5.29 -30.57 5.13
CA ASP A 336 4.56 -31.76 5.58
C ASP A 336 4.05 -31.68 7.05
N ASP A 337 4.47 -30.67 7.81
CA ASP A 337 4.12 -30.37 9.19
C ASP A 337 2.62 -30.12 9.46
N CYS A 338 1.86 -29.65 8.46
CA CYS A 338 0.41 -29.43 8.58
C CYS A 338 -0.43 -30.45 7.80
N ALA A 339 0.22 -31.41 7.13
CA ALA A 339 -0.49 -32.54 6.54
C ALA A 339 -1.04 -33.42 7.68
N PRO A 340 -2.24 -34.00 7.53
CA PRO A 340 -2.70 -34.99 8.48
C PRO A 340 -1.68 -36.14 8.51
N THR A 341 -1.24 -36.55 9.70
CA THR A 341 -0.40 -37.75 9.83
C THR A 341 -1.18 -38.94 9.29
N VAL A 342 -0.76 -39.46 8.14
CA VAL A 342 -1.39 -40.64 7.52
C VAL A 342 -0.82 -41.87 8.20
N VAL A 343 -1.58 -42.48 9.09
CA VAL A 343 -1.22 -43.77 9.69
C VAL A 343 -1.76 -44.89 8.80
N LEU A 344 -0.86 -45.71 8.26
CA LEU A 344 -1.26 -46.83 7.41
C LEU A 344 -1.93 -47.94 8.25
N PRO A 345 -2.81 -48.77 7.67
CA PRO A 345 -3.55 -49.79 8.42
C PRO A 345 -2.69 -50.79 9.21
N ASP A 346 -1.46 -51.03 8.75
CA ASP A 346 -0.44 -51.88 9.35
C ASP A 346 0.37 -51.20 10.47
N GLU A 347 0.28 -49.88 10.59
CA GLU A 347 0.88 -49.07 11.66
C GLU A 347 -0.13 -48.74 12.77
N LEU A 348 -1.42 -49.05 12.55
CA LEU A 348 -2.45 -48.92 13.56
C LEU A 348 -2.26 -49.98 14.66
N PRO A 349 -2.31 -49.60 15.95
CA PRO A 349 -2.31 -50.57 17.03
C PRO A 349 -3.43 -51.61 16.87
N ALA A 350 -3.14 -52.88 17.16
CA ALA A 350 -4.06 -54.00 16.94
C ALA A 350 -5.44 -53.86 17.63
N TYR A 351 -5.58 -52.94 18.58
CA TYR A 351 -6.87 -52.65 19.23
C TYR A 351 -7.80 -51.77 18.39
N VAL A 352 -7.30 -50.96 17.44
CA VAL A 352 -8.12 -50.03 16.64
C VAL A 352 -9.08 -50.76 15.69
N LEU A 353 -8.73 -51.99 15.29
CA LEU A 353 -9.52 -52.82 14.37
C LEU A 353 -10.21 -54.01 15.06
N ASN A 354 -10.17 -54.11 16.39
CA ASN A 354 -10.89 -55.16 17.11
C ASN A 354 -12.33 -54.71 17.40
N ASP A 355 -13.30 -55.56 17.07
CA ASP A 355 -14.75 -55.35 17.32
C ASP A 355 -15.11 -55.14 18.81
N SER A 356 -14.16 -55.24 19.73
CA SER A 356 -14.33 -54.99 21.17
C SER A 356 -14.22 -53.52 21.58
N VAL A 357 -13.99 -52.58 20.65
CA VAL A 357 -13.81 -51.13 20.96
C VAL A 357 -15.13 -50.40 21.23
N LEU A 358 -16.29 -51.05 21.08
CA LEU A 358 -17.60 -50.47 21.42
C LEU A 358 -17.98 -50.58 22.91
N ASP A 359 -17.01 -50.66 23.83
CA ASP A 359 -17.30 -50.49 25.27
C ASP A 359 -16.90 -49.09 25.73
N ASP A 360 -17.80 -48.13 25.42
CA ASP A 360 -17.69 -46.73 25.79
C ASP A 360 -17.47 -46.53 27.30
N ALA A 361 -17.94 -47.46 28.15
CA ALA A 361 -17.78 -47.37 29.60
C ALA A 361 -16.34 -47.66 30.05
N ALA A 362 -15.67 -48.62 29.41
CA ALA A 362 -14.26 -48.91 29.68
C ALA A 362 -13.35 -47.76 29.22
N ASN A 363 -13.64 -47.16 28.07
CA ASN A 363 -12.91 -46.02 27.53
C ASN A 363 -13.09 -44.76 28.41
N ALA A 364 -14.30 -44.48 28.88
CA ALA A 364 -14.58 -43.37 29.79
C ALA A 364 -13.85 -43.51 31.14
N ALA A 365 -13.77 -44.73 31.69
CA ALA A 365 -13.05 -45.00 32.94
C ALA A 365 -11.52 -44.85 32.78
N ALA A 366 -10.95 -45.25 31.65
CA ALA A 366 -9.53 -45.07 31.35
C ALA A 366 -9.18 -43.58 31.18
N ALA A 367 -10.00 -42.83 30.46
CA ALA A 367 -9.83 -41.38 30.29
C ALA A 367 -9.91 -40.63 31.64
N ALA A 368 -10.85 -40.99 32.51
CA ALA A 368 -11.00 -40.36 33.83
C ALA A 368 -9.77 -40.56 34.75
N ASN A 369 -9.00 -41.63 34.56
CA ASN A 369 -7.77 -41.87 35.33
C ASN A 369 -6.56 -41.11 34.75
N LEU A 370 -6.53 -40.84 33.44
CA LEU A 370 -5.44 -40.10 32.77
C LEU A 370 -5.42 -38.60 33.12
N PHE A 371 -6.58 -38.00 33.44
CA PHE A 371 -6.69 -36.57 33.78
C PHE A 371 -6.68 -36.29 35.30
N ARG A 372 -6.34 -37.28 36.13
CA ARG A 372 -6.07 -37.09 37.57
C ARG A 372 -4.57 -37.04 37.83
N HIS A 373 -3.92 -35.97 37.41
CA HIS A 373 -2.64 -35.53 37.98
C HIS A 373 -2.60 -34.01 38.07
#